data_AF-D1JI88-F1
#
_entry.id   AF-D1JI88-F1
#
_cell.length_a   1.000
_cell.length_b   1.000
_cell.length_c   1.000
_cell.angle_alpha   90.00
_cell.angle_beta   90.00
_cell.angle_gamma   90.00
#
_symmetry.space_group_name_H-M   'P 1'
#
loop_
_entity.id
_entity.type
_entity.pdbx_description
1 polymer ?
#
loop_
_entity_poly.entity_id
_entity_poly.type
_entity_poly.pdbx_seq_one_letter_code
_entity_poly.pdbx_strand_id
1 'polypeptide(L)'
;MEYTGIIITGTSGAGKSTIAGILCEKIRDLQVAQAVTTRKPREDDLSNMYQYMGKEEFDKLDKDRELLIKAIYRGEYYGITYQALNIVLDNSRVPILVLTPESTKSLEEDTKERGEFKYFIIFLDAPDDVLNSRLVERGEQNNENVEKQRREDRIYAKDCLYAISNTDDIDIEDTAQLLYSLWEYRGGGGMLPKKVIELMVKCGMLLKNAEIKDKVSGASFDLSLGDQYWQDGEKRVLDNTNPFIKLKPGDYVIVSSKETADFPRDIAGRFDLSVGLFCQGIILSNGPQVDPGFKGGLFCLLFNTSNAIISLKRGQHYATLEFIKLLEPTIPYLGKYQGMEDIIDYLPKPAEPSVITKIKEDIDALKSEIKEDIDALKSEKRWEKTMPLILSILAIVVAIVIAVISVFIAYKEQLLPI
;
A
#
# COMPACT_ATOMS: atom_id res chain seq x y z
N MET A 1 3.53 26.50 2.43
CA MET A 1 4.79 27.07 1.92
C MET A 1 4.60 27.45 0.46
N GLU A 2 5.05 28.62 0.04
CA GLU A 2 4.91 29.09 -1.34
C GLU A 2 6.08 28.56 -2.19
N TYR A 3 5.78 27.89 -3.29
CA TYR A 3 6.77 27.40 -4.24
C TYR A 3 6.93 28.43 -5.35
N THR A 4 8.17 28.76 -5.69
CA THR A 4 8.50 29.64 -6.82
C THR A 4 8.04 29.02 -8.14
N GLY A 5 8.20 27.71 -8.30
CA GLY A 5 7.92 27.03 -9.57
C GLY A 5 7.86 25.51 -9.44
N ILE A 6 7.70 24.85 -10.58
CA ILE A 6 7.68 23.40 -10.73
C ILE A 6 8.96 22.98 -11.41
N ILE A 7 9.64 21.95 -10.88
CA ILE A 7 10.71 21.26 -11.60
C ILE A 7 10.19 19.91 -12.06
N ILE A 8 10.28 19.65 -13.36
CA ILE A 8 10.06 18.34 -13.95
C ILE A 8 11.43 17.76 -14.28
N THR A 9 11.85 16.77 -13.50
CA THR A 9 13.13 16.07 -13.63
C THR A 9 12.88 14.58 -13.82
N GLY A 10 13.90 13.77 -14.09
CA GLY A 10 13.70 12.36 -14.40
C GLY A 10 14.60 11.78 -15.48
N THR A 11 14.42 10.49 -15.77
CA THR A 11 15.24 9.76 -16.75
C THR A 11 15.12 10.34 -18.16
N SER A 12 16.19 10.20 -18.96
CA SER A 12 16.16 10.62 -20.36
C SER A 12 15.18 9.76 -21.16
N GLY A 13 14.25 10.40 -21.88
CA GLY A 13 13.17 9.71 -22.61
C GLY A 13 11.84 9.59 -21.84
N ALA A 14 11.76 10.04 -20.59
CA ALA A 14 10.54 9.95 -19.78
C ALA A 14 9.39 10.89 -20.19
N GLY A 15 9.57 11.75 -21.20
CA GLY A 15 8.52 12.67 -21.68
C GLY A 15 8.42 14.03 -20.97
N LYS A 16 9.46 14.44 -20.23
CA LYS A 16 9.49 15.68 -19.44
C LYS A 16 9.04 16.94 -20.20
N SER A 17 9.68 17.22 -21.35
CA SER A 17 9.36 18.38 -22.17
C SER A 17 7.94 18.32 -22.73
N THR A 18 7.48 17.13 -23.11
CA THR A 18 6.14 16.92 -23.66
C THR A 18 5.06 17.22 -22.61
N ILE A 19 5.22 16.69 -21.39
CA ILE A 19 4.30 16.95 -20.28
C ILE A 19 4.32 18.45 -19.89
N ALA A 20 5.50 19.08 -19.86
CA ALA A 20 5.61 20.52 -19.62
C ALA A 20 4.85 21.35 -20.68
N GLY A 21 4.93 20.94 -21.94
CA GLY A 21 4.20 21.57 -23.04
C GLY A 21 2.68 21.45 -22.87
N ILE A 22 2.18 20.25 -22.60
CA ILE A 22 0.74 19.99 -22.37
C ILE A 22 0.21 20.83 -21.20
N LEU A 23 0.95 20.88 -20.09
CA LEU A 23 0.58 21.67 -18.92
C LEU A 23 0.46 23.16 -19.26
N CYS A 24 1.44 23.73 -19.97
CA CYS A 24 1.43 25.15 -20.35
C CYS A 24 0.35 25.48 -21.39
N GLU A 25 0.00 24.54 -22.28
CA GLU A 25 -1.09 24.73 -23.23
C GLU A 25 -2.45 24.81 -22.52
N LYS A 26 -2.66 23.94 -21.52
CA LYS A 26 -3.95 23.80 -20.84
C LYS A 26 -4.14 24.74 -19.66
N ILE A 27 -3.05 25.13 -19.00
CA ILE A 27 -3.09 25.91 -17.76
C ILE A 27 -2.36 27.22 -17.99
N ARG A 28 -3.14 28.29 -18.15
CA ARG A 28 -2.64 29.64 -18.49
C ARG A 28 -1.66 30.23 -17.48
N ASP A 29 -1.73 29.75 -16.24
CA ASP A 29 -0.90 30.22 -15.13
C ASP A 29 0.46 29.52 -15.12
N LEU A 30 0.68 28.49 -15.94
CA LEU A 30 1.95 27.80 -16.08
C LEU A 30 2.68 28.24 -17.35
N GLN A 31 3.99 28.41 -17.25
CA GLN A 31 4.83 28.68 -18.42
C GLN A 31 6.21 28.06 -18.25
N VAL A 32 6.76 27.47 -19.30
CA VAL A 32 8.13 26.95 -19.29
C VAL A 32 9.13 28.11 -19.24
N ALA A 33 10.11 28.00 -18.33
CA ALA A 33 11.30 28.83 -18.37
C ALA A 33 12.20 28.32 -19.51
N GLN A 34 12.23 29.07 -20.62
CA GLN A 34 12.93 28.67 -21.84
C GLN A 34 14.42 28.45 -21.56
N ALA A 35 14.92 27.25 -21.85
CA ALA A 35 16.31 26.90 -21.64
C ALA A 35 17.17 27.38 -22.82
N VAL A 36 18.43 27.73 -22.56
CA VAL A 36 19.43 28.02 -23.59
C VAL A 36 20.27 26.78 -23.86
N THR A 37 20.65 26.52 -25.12
CA THR A 37 21.52 25.38 -25.44
C THR A 37 22.41 25.61 -26.67
N THR A 38 23.57 24.95 -26.68
CA THR A 38 24.47 24.88 -27.86
C THR A 38 24.14 23.75 -28.82
N ARG A 39 23.27 22.81 -28.41
CA ARG A 39 22.85 21.69 -29.24
C ARG A 39 22.13 22.21 -30.50
N LYS A 40 22.28 21.51 -31.62
CA LYS A 40 21.43 21.74 -32.80
C LYS A 40 19.95 21.39 -32.53
N PRO A 41 18.97 22.11 -33.10
CA PRO A 41 17.55 21.76 -33.00
C PRO A 41 17.26 20.33 -33.48
N ARG A 42 16.28 19.66 -32.85
CA ARG A 42 15.69 18.39 -33.30
C ARG A 42 14.32 18.63 -33.91
N GLU A 43 13.86 17.68 -34.73
CA GLU A 43 12.53 17.74 -35.34
C GLU A 43 11.39 17.64 -34.31
N ASP A 44 11.61 16.95 -33.19
CA ASP A 44 10.65 16.76 -32.09
C ASP A 44 10.72 17.84 -30.99
N ASP A 45 11.57 18.86 -31.14
CA ASP A 45 11.68 19.92 -30.14
C ASP A 45 10.39 20.78 -30.15
N LEU A 46 9.72 20.87 -29.00
CA LEU A 46 8.53 21.71 -28.84
C LEU A 46 8.89 23.20 -28.94
N SER A 47 7.99 23.97 -29.56
CA SER A 47 8.12 25.41 -29.70
C SER A 47 8.31 26.08 -28.33
N ASN A 48 9.27 27.00 -28.24
CA ASN A 48 9.60 27.79 -27.05
C ASN A 48 10.21 27.02 -25.85
N MET A 49 10.62 25.76 -26.02
CA MET A 49 11.36 25.03 -24.97
C MET A 49 12.83 25.45 -24.88
N TYR A 50 13.44 25.70 -26.05
CA TYR A 50 14.86 26.01 -26.16
C TYR A 50 15.10 27.28 -26.96
N GLN A 51 16.13 28.03 -26.57
CA GLN A 51 16.79 29.04 -27.35
C GLN A 51 18.17 28.49 -27.75
N TYR A 52 18.36 28.29 -29.05
CA TYR A 52 19.60 27.74 -29.59
C TYR A 52 20.61 28.86 -29.83
N MET A 53 21.85 28.67 -29.39
CA MET A 53 22.90 29.69 -29.46
C MET A 53 24.29 29.09 -29.68
N GLY A 54 25.25 29.92 -30.06
CA GLY A 54 26.64 29.51 -30.22
C GLY A 54 27.34 29.28 -28.87
N LYS A 55 28.44 28.51 -28.89
CA LYS A 55 29.25 28.28 -27.68
C LYS A 55 29.82 29.58 -27.09
N GLU A 56 30.26 30.51 -27.94
CA GLU A 56 30.80 31.81 -27.49
C GLU A 56 29.74 32.66 -26.76
N GLU A 57 28.48 32.62 -27.22
CA GLU A 57 27.36 33.30 -26.59
C GLU A 57 27.03 32.65 -25.23
N PHE A 58 27.03 31.31 -25.18
CA PHE A 58 26.83 30.58 -23.93
C PHE A 58 27.94 30.86 -22.90
N ASP A 59 29.20 30.83 -23.33
CA ASP A 59 30.36 31.10 -22.47
C ASP A 59 30.33 32.54 -21.92
N LYS A 60 29.75 33.48 -22.67
CA LYS A 60 29.51 34.84 -22.19
C LYS A 60 28.47 34.88 -21.07
N LEU A 61 27.32 34.20 -21.23
CA LEU A 61 26.29 34.11 -20.19
C LEU A 61 26.85 33.50 -18.89
N ASP A 62 27.69 32.47 -19.02
CA ASP A 62 28.35 31.81 -17.90
C ASP A 62 29.35 32.75 -17.18
N LYS A 63 30.19 33.44 -17.95
CA LYS A 63 31.17 34.39 -17.42
C LYS A 63 30.52 35.56 -16.69
N ASP A 64 29.41 36.05 -17.24
CA ASP A 64 28.65 37.18 -16.69
C ASP A 64 27.73 36.75 -15.52
N ARG A 65 27.76 35.46 -15.13
CA ARG A 65 26.97 34.85 -14.05
C ARG A 65 25.45 35.02 -14.24
N GLU A 66 24.99 35.00 -15.48
CA GLU A 66 23.57 35.15 -15.84
C GLU A 66 22.80 33.81 -15.84
N LEU A 67 23.52 32.69 -15.74
CA LEU A 67 22.94 31.36 -15.65
C LEU A 67 22.50 31.07 -14.21
N LEU A 68 21.21 30.77 -14.04
CA LEU A 68 20.66 30.14 -12.84
C LEU A 68 21.11 28.68 -12.77
N ILE A 69 21.13 28.00 -13.92
CA ILE A 69 21.48 26.59 -14.04
C ILE A 69 22.43 26.42 -15.21
N LYS A 70 23.42 25.57 -15.03
CA LYS A 70 24.32 25.10 -16.08
C LYS A 70 24.44 23.59 -16.03
N ALA A 71 24.38 22.96 -17.19
CA ALA A 71 24.54 21.53 -17.36
C ALA A 71 25.32 21.24 -18.64
N ILE A 72 26.06 20.12 -18.64
CA ILE A 72 26.66 19.57 -19.84
C ILE A 72 26.03 18.21 -20.08
N TYR A 73 25.39 18.04 -21.23
CA TYR A 73 24.78 16.77 -21.59
C TYR A 73 25.27 16.35 -22.99
N ARG A 74 25.97 15.21 -23.03
CA ARG A 74 26.56 14.65 -24.27
C ARG A 74 27.43 15.65 -25.04
N GLY A 75 28.21 16.45 -24.32
CA GLY A 75 29.12 17.44 -24.90
C GLY A 75 28.46 18.77 -25.29
N GLU A 76 27.15 18.88 -25.16
CA GLU A 76 26.40 20.11 -25.41
C GLU A 76 26.07 20.82 -24.10
N TYR A 77 26.08 22.15 -24.13
CA TYR A 77 25.77 22.97 -22.98
C TYR A 77 24.27 23.26 -22.94
N TYR A 78 23.72 23.24 -21.73
CA TYR A 78 22.35 23.62 -21.42
C TYR A 78 22.35 24.55 -20.22
N GLY A 79 21.43 25.51 -20.21
CA GLY A 79 21.25 26.37 -19.06
C GLY A 79 19.86 26.99 -18.99
N ILE A 80 19.53 27.53 -17.82
CA ILE A 80 18.37 28.40 -17.62
C ILE A 80 18.94 29.71 -17.08
N THR A 81 18.59 30.85 -17.69
CA THR A 81 19.05 32.16 -17.23
C THR A 81 18.13 32.72 -16.15
N TYR A 82 18.64 33.61 -15.29
CA TYR A 82 17.78 34.37 -14.37
C TYR A 82 16.72 35.17 -15.13
N GLN A 83 17.09 35.70 -16.31
CA GLN A 83 16.15 36.42 -17.16
C GLN A 83 14.99 35.54 -17.63
N ALA A 84 15.25 34.30 -18.07
CA ALA A 84 14.20 33.38 -18.49
C ALA A 84 13.23 33.05 -17.36
N LEU A 85 13.73 32.89 -16.13
CA LEU A 85 12.90 32.72 -14.94
C LEU A 85 12.06 33.97 -14.64
N ASN A 86 12.71 35.14 -14.61
CA ASN A 86 12.04 36.41 -14.27
C ASN A 86 10.98 36.80 -15.29
N ILE A 87 11.18 36.53 -16.59
CA ILE A 87 10.14 36.75 -17.62
C ILE A 87 8.85 36.01 -17.25
N VAL A 88 8.94 34.78 -16.72
CA VAL A 88 7.74 34.02 -16.33
C VAL A 88 7.10 34.62 -15.08
N LEU A 89 7.92 34.93 -14.07
CA LEU A 89 7.46 35.50 -12.80
C LEU A 89 6.82 36.89 -12.97
N ASP A 90 7.44 37.77 -13.78
CA ASP A 90 6.96 39.12 -14.08
C ASP A 90 5.61 39.09 -14.82
N ASN A 91 5.35 38.03 -15.58
CA ASN A 91 4.05 37.76 -16.21
C ASN A 91 3.02 37.16 -15.25
N SER A 92 3.31 37.10 -13.94
CA SER A 92 2.46 36.50 -12.91
C SER A 92 2.12 35.04 -13.19
N ARG A 93 3.06 34.30 -13.79
CA ARG A 93 2.94 32.88 -14.08
C ARG A 93 3.93 32.06 -13.26
N VAL A 94 3.62 30.79 -13.10
CA VAL A 94 4.45 29.81 -12.41
C VAL A 94 5.43 29.20 -13.41
N PRO A 95 6.75 29.34 -13.19
CA PRO A 95 7.76 28.74 -14.04
C PRO A 95 7.79 27.21 -13.90
N ILE A 96 7.77 26.53 -15.05
CA ILE A 96 8.13 25.11 -15.17
C ILE A 96 9.57 25.02 -15.68
N LEU A 97 10.43 24.34 -14.93
CA LEU A 97 11.82 24.07 -15.28
C LEU A 97 11.95 22.59 -15.63
N VAL A 98 12.41 22.29 -16.84
CA VAL A 98 12.67 20.91 -17.28
C VAL A 98 14.16 20.63 -17.15
N LEU A 99 14.52 19.79 -16.18
CA LEU A 99 15.91 19.58 -15.78
C LEU A 99 16.31 18.10 -15.80
N THR A 100 17.62 17.85 -15.74
CA THR A 100 18.16 16.53 -15.37
C THR A 100 18.22 16.41 -13.84
N PRO A 101 18.28 15.19 -13.29
CA PRO A 101 18.46 14.99 -11.84
C PRO A 101 19.70 15.67 -11.28
N GLU A 102 20.83 15.58 -11.99
CA GLU A 102 22.08 16.25 -11.61
C GLU A 102 21.93 17.77 -11.51
N SER A 103 21.34 18.42 -12.53
CA SER A 103 21.11 19.87 -12.52
C SER A 103 20.10 20.28 -11.47
N THR A 104 19.11 19.43 -11.18
CA THR A 104 18.13 19.68 -10.13
C THR A 104 18.81 19.69 -8.77
N LYS A 105 19.66 18.70 -8.50
CA LYS A 105 20.43 18.60 -7.25
C LYS A 105 21.34 19.81 -7.05
N SER A 106 22.08 20.21 -8.09
CA SER A 106 22.93 21.41 -8.05
C SER A 106 22.13 22.67 -7.73
N LEU A 107 20.95 22.84 -8.32
CA LEU A 107 20.08 23.98 -8.03
C LEU A 107 19.54 23.94 -6.59
N GLU A 108 19.16 22.77 -6.08
CA GLU A 108 18.72 22.63 -4.69
C GLU A 108 19.83 22.99 -3.69
N GLU A 109 21.09 22.64 -3.98
CA GLU A 109 22.25 23.01 -3.17
C GLU A 109 22.48 24.53 -3.20
N ASP A 110 22.54 25.12 -4.39
CA ASP A 110 22.72 26.57 -4.58
C ASP A 110 21.58 27.40 -3.92
N THR A 111 20.34 26.96 -4.09
CA THR A 111 19.16 27.66 -3.53
C THR A 111 19.05 27.52 -2.02
N LYS A 112 19.52 26.42 -1.43
CA LYS A 112 19.62 26.29 0.03
C LYS A 112 20.63 27.26 0.63
N GLU A 113 21.75 27.48 -0.05
CA GLU A 113 22.78 28.43 0.40
C GLU A 113 22.31 29.88 0.29
N ARG A 114 21.57 30.22 -0.78
CA ARG A 114 21.12 31.59 -1.05
C ARG A 114 19.77 31.95 -0.43
N GLY A 115 18.92 30.95 -0.17
CA GLY A 115 17.59 31.12 0.43
C GLY A 115 16.53 31.74 -0.50
N GLU A 116 16.75 31.75 -1.82
CA GLU A 116 15.94 32.58 -2.75
C GLU A 116 14.74 31.86 -3.36
N PHE A 117 14.87 30.56 -3.70
CA PHE A 117 13.86 29.85 -4.48
C PHE A 117 13.52 28.49 -3.88
N LYS A 118 12.23 28.14 -3.91
CA LYS A 118 11.74 26.82 -3.51
C LYS A 118 10.94 26.20 -4.64
N TYR A 119 11.33 25.01 -5.07
CA TYR A 119 10.68 24.34 -6.21
C TYR A 119 9.87 23.11 -5.79
N PHE A 120 8.77 22.88 -6.50
CA PHE A 120 7.98 21.66 -6.39
C PHE A 120 8.52 20.65 -7.40
N ILE A 121 9.28 19.67 -6.90
CA ILE A 121 10.07 18.76 -7.73
C ILE A 121 9.32 17.45 -7.94
N ILE A 122 9.19 17.07 -9.21
CA ILE A 122 8.50 15.86 -9.67
C ILE A 122 9.47 15.08 -10.53
N PHE A 123 9.65 13.80 -10.19
CA PHE A 123 10.45 12.87 -10.97
C PHE A 123 9.56 12.14 -11.98
N LEU A 124 9.97 12.08 -13.25
CA LEU A 124 9.36 11.26 -14.28
C LEU A 124 10.26 10.09 -14.64
N ASP A 125 9.69 8.90 -14.72
CA ASP A 125 10.40 7.70 -15.14
C ASP A 125 9.59 6.87 -16.13
N ALA A 126 10.25 5.94 -16.79
CA ALA A 126 9.60 4.82 -17.46
C ALA A 126 10.51 3.57 -17.35
N PRO A 127 9.96 2.37 -17.56
CA PRO A 127 10.73 1.14 -17.72
C PRO A 127 11.81 1.24 -18.81
N ASP A 128 12.91 0.51 -18.64
CA ASP A 128 14.09 0.62 -19.51
C ASP A 128 13.79 0.27 -20.98
N ASP A 129 12.90 -0.69 -21.23
CA ASP A 129 12.44 -1.06 -22.57
C ASP A 129 11.70 0.09 -23.27
N VAL A 130 10.81 0.78 -22.56
CA VAL A 130 10.13 2.00 -23.05
C VAL A 130 11.14 3.12 -23.32
N LEU A 131 12.03 3.40 -22.37
CA LEU A 131 13.05 4.43 -22.53
C LEU A 131 13.99 4.13 -23.70
N ASN A 132 14.37 2.87 -23.89
CA ASN A 132 15.23 2.44 -24.99
C ASN A 132 14.54 2.62 -26.34
N SER A 133 13.27 2.23 -26.49
CA SER A 133 12.50 2.44 -27.71
C SER A 133 12.46 3.93 -28.08
N ARG A 134 12.14 4.81 -27.11
CA ARG A 134 12.10 6.26 -27.32
C ARG A 134 13.46 6.89 -27.67
N LEU A 135 14.57 6.33 -27.16
CA LEU A 135 15.91 6.79 -27.55
C LEU A 135 16.24 6.41 -28.99
N VAL A 136 15.89 5.19 -29.40
CA VAL A 136 16.13 4.71 -30.77
C VAL A 136 15.33 5.52 -31.78
N GLU A 137 14.07 5.84 -31.47
CA GLU A 137 13.23 6.72 -32.31
C GLU A 137 13.85 8.11 -32.51
N ARG A 138 14.64 8.60 -31.55
CA ARG A 138 15.38 9.87 -31.63
C ARG A 138 16.71 9.76 -32.39
N GLY A 139 17.02 8.59 -32.95
CA GLY A 139 18.30 8.33 -33.63
C GLY A 139 19.48 8.20 -32.68
N GLU A 140 19.23 7.95 -31.39
CA GLU A 140 20.26 7.77 -30.38
C GLU A 140 20.49 6.28 -30.09
N GLN A 141 21.75 5.88 -29.84
CA GLN A 141 22.08 4.50 -29.49
C GLN A 141 22.01 4.29 -27.99
N ASN A 142 21.44 3.15 -27.57
CA ASN A 142 21.60 2.67 -26.22
C ASN A 142 23.04 2.17 -26.01
N ASN A 143 23.65 2.54 -24.88
CA ASN A 143 25.00 2.11 -24.51
C ASN A 143 25.13 2.06 -22.98
N GLU A 144 26.24 1.50 -22.50
CA GLU A 144 26.48 1.34 -21.06
C GLU A 144 26.45 2.68 -20.28
N ASN A 145 26.83 3.80 -20.91
CA ASN A 145 26.77 5.12 -20.27
C ASN A 145 25.33 5.59 -20.06
N VAL A 146 24.42 5.32 -21.01
CA VAL A 146 22.99 5.63 -20.87
C VAL A 146 22.38 4.83 -19.73
N GLU A 147 22.65 3.52 -19.68
CA GLU A 147 22.13 2.66 -18.61
C GLU A 147 22.71 3.04 -17.23
N LYS A 148 23.99 3.42 -17.18
CA LYS A 148 24.61 3.94 -15.95
C LYS A 148 23.94 5.24 -15.50
N GLN A 149 23.75 6.20 -16.40
CA GLN A 149 23.08 7.46 -16.09
C GLN A 149 21.66 7.25 -15.57
N ARG A 150 20.88 6.36 -16.19
CA ARG A 150 19.51 6.05 -15.73
C ARG A 150 19.48 5.51 -14.31
N ARG A 151 20.44 4.66 -13.93
CA ARG A 151 20.54 4.17 -12.55
C ARG A 151 20.84 5.30 -11.58
N GLU A 152 21.75 6.21 -11.95
CA GLU A 152 22.07 7.40 -11.15
C GLU A 152 20.86 8.34 -11.03
N ASP A 153 20.15 8.59 -12.12
CA ASP A 153 18.90 9.36 -12.15
C ASP A 153 17.85 8.76 -11.18
N ARG A 154 17.65 7.44 -11.20
CA ARG A 154 16.70 6.75 -10.31
C ARG A 154 17.11 6.74 -8.84
N ILE A 155 18.39 6.93 -8.51
CA ILE A 155 18.81 7.12 -7.13
C ILE A 155 18.23 8.45 -6.60
N TYR A 156 18.28 9.51 -7.40
CA TYR A 156 17.72 10.82 -7.05
C TYR A 156 16.18 10.82 -6.95
N ALA A 157 15.48 9.91 -7.63
CA ALA A 157 14.04 9.76 -7.51
C ALA A 157 13.56 9.55 -6.05
N LYS A 158 14.42 8.98 -5.19
CA LYS A 158 14.13 8.76 -3.76
C LYS A 158 14.05 10.06 -2.95
N ASP A 159 14.69 11.13 -3.41
CA ASP A 159 14.70 12.42 -2.75
C ASP A 159 13.48 13.29 -3.15
N CYS A 160 12.88 12.94 -4.29
CA CYS A 160 11.68 13.60 -4.81
C CYS A 160 10.43 13.21 -4.01
N LEU A 161 9.50 14.16 -3.87
CA LEU A 161 8.22 13.91 -3.19
C LEU A 161 7.34 12.94 -3.99
N TYR A 162 7.30 13.13 -5.30
CA TYR A 162 6.55 12.29 -6.23
C TYR A 162 7.46 11.78 -7.34
N ALA A 163 7.27 10.49 -7.67
CA ALA A 163 7.86 9.86 -8.83
C ALA A 163 6.73 9.24 -9.67
N ILE A 164 6.57 9.74 -10.89
CA ILE A 164 5.49 9.36 -11.80
C ILE A 164 6.08 8.45 -12.89
N SER A 165 5.48 7.28 -13.06
CA SER A 165 5.74 6.40 -14.20
C SER A 165 4.95 6.89 -15.43
N ASN A 166 5.63 7.02 -16.56
CA ASN A 166 5.09 7.46 -17.84
C ASN A 166 5.42 6.45 -18.95
N THR A 167 4.74 5.31 -18.90
CA THR A 167 4.80 4.20 -19.87
C THR A 167 3.89 4.44 -21.07
N ASP A 168 4.03 3.64 -22.12
CA ASP A 168 3.24 3.80 -23.36
C ASP A 168 1.76 3.36 -23.20
N ASP A 169 1.42 2.61 -22.15
CA ASP A 169 0.05 2.23 -21.80
C ASP A 169 -0.68 3.29 -20.96
N ILE A 170 0.03 4.32 -20.50
CA ILE A 170 -0.54 5.45 -19.77
C ILE A 170 -0.77 6.60 -20.77
N ASP A 171 -1.99 7.14 -20.79
CA ASP A 171 -2.27 8.35 -21.55
C ASP A 171 -1.42 9.51 -21.00
N ILE A 172 -0.66 10.17 -21.86
CA ILE A 172 0.17 11.31 -21.48
C ILE A 172 -0.66 12.45 -20.85
N GLU A 173 -1.93 12.55 -21.24
CA GLU A 173 -2.88 13.48 -20.68
C GLU A 173 -3.22 13.14 -19.22
N ASP A 174 -3.32 11.85 -18.88
CA ASP A 174 -3.52 11.40 -17.48
C ASP A 174 -2.29 11.79 -16.63
N THR A 175 -1.08 11.59 -17.16
CA THR A 175 0.16 12.01 -16.50
C THR A 175 0.20 13.53 -16.26
N ALA A 176 -0.17 14.34 -17.25
CA ALA A 176 -0.25 15.79 -17.11
C ALA A 176 -1.34 16.22 -16.10
N GLN A 177 -2.52 15.61 -16.14
CA GLN A 177 -3.60 15.88 -15.19
C GLN A 177 -3.21 15.51 -13.75
N LEU A 178 -2.47 14.43 -13.57
CA LEU A 178 -1.94 14.07 -12.26
C LEU A 178 -0.99 15.14 -11.76
N LEU A 179 -0.01 15.54 -12.58
CA LEU A 179 0.97 16.55 -12.23
C LEU A 179 0.29 17.86 -11.82
N TYR A 180 -0.70 18.29 -12.60
CA TYR A 180 -1.51 19.47 -12.26
C TYR A 180 -2.25 19.29 -10.94
N SER A 181 -2.88 18.14 -10.69
CA SER A 181 -3.59 17.88 -9.43
C SER A 181 -2.65 17.94 -8.23
N LEU A 182 -1.45 17.35 -8.34
CA LEU A 182 -0.43 17.40 -7.28
C LEU A 182 0.04 18.83 -7.01
N TRP A 183 0.20 19.64 -8.07
CA TRP A 183 0.50 21.06 -7.92
C TRP A 183 -0.66 21.82 -7.27
N GLU A 184 -1.88 21.70 -7.78
CA GLU A 184 -3.05 22.44 -7.30
C GLU A 184 -3.30 22.18 -5.80
N TYR A 185 -3.21 20.92 -5.38
CA TYR A 185 -3.46 20.51 -4.00
C TYR A 185 -2.21 20.47 -3.12
N ARG A 186 -1.06 20.99 -3.59
CA ARG A 186 0.23 20.94 -2.86
C ARG A 186 0.19 21.50 -1.44
N GLY A 187 -0.65 22.50 -1.19
CA GLY A 187 -0.79 23.18 0.10
C GLY A 187 -1.94 22.67 0.98
N GLY A 188 -2.70 21.67 0.52
CA GLY A 188 -3.84 21.10 1.24
C GLY A 188 -3.56 19.73 1.86
N GLY A 189 -4.37 19.37 2.85
CA GLY A 189 -4.44 18.02 3.40
C GLY A 189 -5.89 17.50 3.39
N GLY A 190 -6.08 16.21 3.56
CA GLY A 190 -7.40 15.57 3.54
C GLY A 190 -7.42 14.24 2.80
N MET A 191 -8.60 13.76 2.44
CA MET A 191 -8.75 12.51 1.67
C MET A 191 -8.52 12.73 0.18
N LEU A 192 -7.96 11.73 -0.49
CA LEU A 192 -7.84 11.77 -1.95
C LEU A 192 -9.17 11.42 -2.62
N PRO A 193 -9.66 12.22 -3.57
CA PRO A 193 -10.85 11.87 -4.34
C PRO A 193 -10.54 10.77 -5.38
N LYS A 194 -11.58 10.04 -5.79
CA LYS A 194 -11.54 8.98 -6.81
C LYS A 194 -10.59 9.28 -7.97
N LYS A 195 -10.77 10.42 -8.64
CA LYS A 195 -9.98 10.82 -9.81
C LYS A 195 -8.48 10.87 -9.51
N VAL A 196 -8.09 11.40 -8.34
CA VAL A 196 -6.67 11.50 -7.96
C VAL A 196 -6.13 10.11 -7.60
N ILE A 197 -6.91 9.27 -6.91
CA ILE A 197 -6.52 7.88 -6.63
C ILE A 197 -6.26 7.12 -7.93
N GLU A 198 -7.19 7.18 -8.88
CA GLU A 198 -7.05 6.51 -10.19
C GLU A 198 -5.80 7.00 -10.92
N LEU A 199 -5.58 8.30 -11.01
CA LEU A 199 -4.40 8.87 -11.67
C LEU A 199 -3.10 8.47 -10.97
N MET A 200 -3.04 8.54 -9.64
CA MET A 200 -1.85 8.13 -8.90
C MET A 200 -1.53 6.65 -9.08
N VAL A 201 -2.53 5.77 -9.03
CA VAL A 201 -2.35 4.33 -9.26
C VAL A 201 -1.91 4.04 -10.69
N LYS A 202 -2.56 4.66 -11.70
CA LYS A 202 -2.13 4.53 -13.12
C LYS A 202 -0.67 4.92 -13.30
N CYS A 203 -0.27 6.03 -12.69
CA CYS A 203 1.07 6.59 -12.77
C CYS A 203 2.09 5.93 -11.81
N GLY A 204 1.79 4.75 -11.27
CA GLY A 204 2.75 3.93 -10.51
C GLY A 204 2.97 4.36 -9.06
N MET A 205 2.05 5.11 -8.46
CA MET A 205 2.05 5.51 -7.04
C MET A 205 0.89 4.87 -6.27
N LEU A 206 0.92 4.98 -4.94
CA LEU A 206 -0.04 4.41 -3.98
C LEU A 206 -0.01 2.89 -3.92
N LEU A 207 -0.34 2.20 -5.01
CA LEU A 207 -0.48 0.76 -5.06
C LEU A 207 0.13 0.17 -6.34
N LYS A 208 1.01 -0.82 -6.18
CA LYS A 208 1.49 -1.69 -7.26
C LYS A 208 0.58 -2.89 -7.42
N ASN A 209 0.60 -3.49 -8.62
CA ASN A 209 -0.21 -4.66 -8.99
C ASN A 209 -1.74 -4.42 -8.83
N ALA A 210 -2.15 -3.16 -8.84
CA ALA A 210 -3.52 -2.73 -8.64
C ALA A 210 -4.28 -2.69 -9.98
N GLU A 211 -5.45 -3.30 -9.99
CA GLU A 211 -6.42 -3.15 -11.09
C GLU A 211 -7.42 -2.07 -10.70
N ILE A 212 -7.55 -1.03 -11.54
CA ILE A 212 -8.37 0.14 -11.19
C ILE A 212 -9.87 -0.10 -11.44
N LYS A 213 -10.17 -0.88 -12.48
CA LYS A 213 -11.55 -1.09 -12.94
C LYS A 213 -12.41 -1.66 -11.81
N ASP A 214 -13.49 -0.95 -11.48
CA ASP A 214 -14.46 -1.32 -10.44
C ASP A 214 -13.87 -1.47 -9.02
N LYS A 215 -12.66 -0.94 -8.78
CA LYS A 215 -11.97 -0.99 -7.47
C LYS A 215 -11.83 0.36 -6.77
N VAL A 216 -12.04 1.46 -7.47
CA VAL A 216 -11.94 2.81 -6.88
C VAL A 216 -13.33 3.41 -6.64
N SER A 217 -13.61 3.65 -5.37
CA SER A 217 -14.81 4.32 -4.87
C SER A 217 -14.55 5.83 -4.71
N GLY A 218 -15.48 6.58 -4.11
CA GLY A 218 -15.40 8.05 -4.03
C GLY A 218 -14.10 8.60 -3.41
N ALA A 219 -13.52 7.90 -2.43
CA ALA A 219 -12.30 8.30 -1.74
C ALA A 219 -11.45 7.10 -1.24
N SER A 220 -11.63 5.92 -1.84
CA SER A 220 -11.00 4.69 -1.37
C SER A 220 -10.74 3.68 -2.49
N PHE A 221 -9.92 2.68 -2.19
CA PHE A 221 -9.56 1.58 -3.06
C PHE A 221 -9.90 0.23 -2.40
N ASP A 222 -10.55 -0.67 -3.15
CA ASP A 222 -10.97 -1.99 -2.70
C ASP A 222 -9.87 -3.04 -2.87
N LEU A 223 -9.16 -3.34 -1.78
CA LEU A 223 -8.08 -4.32 -1.72
C LEU A 223 -8.58 -5.74 -2.01
N SER A 224 -7.77 -6.49 -2.75
CA SER A 224 -8.06 -7.85 -3.16
C SER A 224 -7.26 -8.84 -2.33
N LEU A 225 -7.88 -9.95 -1.91
CA LEU A 225 -7.18 -11.00 -1.17
C LEU A 225 -6.03 -11.55 -2.02
N GLY A 226 -4.81 -11.45 -1.50
CA GLY A 226 -3.59 -11.89 -2.18
C GLY A 226 -3.38 -13.39 -2.13
N ASP A 227 -2.18 -13.78 -2.53
CA ASP A 227 -1.82 -15.20 -2.70
C ASP A 227 -1.29 -15.80 -1.40
N GLN A 228 -0.74 -15.01 -0.48
CA GLN A 228 -0.09 -15.53 0.72
C GLN A 228 -0.99 -15.42 1.94
N TYR A 229 -1.02 -16.47 2.76
CA TYR A 229 -1.63 -16.42 4.07
C TYR A 229 -0.86 -17.28 5.07
N TRP A 230 -1.01 -16.96 6.35
CA TRP A 230 -0.43 -17.71 7.45
C TRP A 230 -1.56 -18.20 8.35
N GLN A 231 -1.62 -19.52 8.54
CA GLN A 231 -2.64 -20.21 9.33
C GLN A 231 -1.98 -21.41 10.00
N ASP A 232 -2.34 -21.69 11.25
CA ASP A 232 -1.86 -22.87 12.00
C ASP A 232 -0.33 -22.99 12.12
N GLY A 233 0.40 -21.87 12.16
CA GLY A 233 1.88 -21.91 12.28
C GLY A 233 2.62 -21.92 10.93
N GLU A 234 1.91 -22.08 9.81
CA GLU A 234 2.51 -22.31 8.51
C GLU A 234 2.13 -21.23 7.51
N LYS A 235 3.11 -20.82 6.67
CA LYS A 235 2.83 -20.06 5.46
C LYS A 235 2.20 -20.99 4.42
N ARG A 236 1.12 -20.52 3.80
CA ARG A 236 0.39 -21.19 2.73
C ARG A 236 0.14 -20.22 1.58
N VAL A 237 -0.15 -20.79 0.42
CA VAL A 237 -0.36 -20.04 -0.82
C VAL A 237 -1.70 -20.44 -1.44
N LEU A 238 -2.46 -19.44 -1.88
CA LEU A 238 -3.64 -19.59 -2.72
C LEU A 238 -3.22 -19.53 -4.18
N ASP A 239 -3.78 -20.43 -4.99
CA ASP A 239 -3.61 -20.45 -6.43
C ASP A 239 -4.94 -20.75 -7.13
N ASN A 240 -4.91 -20.97 -8.44
CA ASN A 240 -6.12 -21.26 -9.21
C ASN A 240 -6.72 -22.64 -8.90
N THR A 241 -5.94 -23.58 -8.35
CA THR A 241 -6.38 -24.93 -7.97
C THR A 241 -6.94 -24.97 -6.54
N ASN A 242 -6.37 -24.18 -5.63
CA ASN A 242 -6.76 -24.06 -4.24
C ASN A 242 -7.03 -22.60 -3.87
N PRO A 243 -8.12 -21.98 -4.38
CA PRO A 243 -8.35 -20.55 -4.24
C PRO A 243 -9.06 -20.14 -2.95
N PHE A 244 -9.29 -21.04 -1.99
CA PHE A 244 -10.11 -20.76 -0.81
C PHE A 244 -9.35 -20.96 0.50
N ILE A 245 -9.47 -19.99 1.40
CA ILE A 245 -9.16 -20.12 2.83
C ILE A 245 -10.46 -20.48 3.55
N LYS A 246 -10.41 -21.45 4.47
CA LYS A 246 -11.55 -21.79 5.34
C LYS A 246 -11.23 -21.40 6.77
N LEU A 247 -12.10 -20.60 7.38
CA LEU A 247 -12.01 -20.15 8.76
C LEU A 247 -13.15 -20.77 9.56
N LYS A 248 -12.84 -21.67 10.48
CA LYS A 248 -13.82 -22.21 11.44
C LYS A 248 -14.08 -21.18 12.55
N PRO A 249 -15.18 -21.34 13.31
CA PRO A 249 -15.42 -20.53 14.50
C PRO A 249 -14.21 -20.51 15.44
N GLY A 250 -13.72 -19.31 15.77
CA GLY A 250 -12.55 -19.11 16.62
C GLY A 250 -11.19 -19.25 15.92
N ASP A 251 -11.15 -19.50 14.60
CA ASP A 251 -9.92 -19.49 13.83
C ASP A 251 -9.45 -18.05 13.56
N TYR A 252 -8.14 -17.90 13.37
CA TYR A 252 -7.53 -16.69 12.86
C TYR A 252 -6.63 -16.99 11.66
N VAL A 253 -6.41 -15.98 10.82
CA VAL A 253 -5.51 -16.06 9.67
C VAL A 253 -4.87 -14.70 9.44
N ILE A 254 -3.60 -14.68 9.06
CA ILE A 254 -2.96 -13.48 8.53
C ILE A 254 -2.97 -13.61 7.01
N VAL A 255 -3.54 -12.64 6.30
CA VAL A 255 -3.64 -12.67 4.84
C VAL A 255 -2.91 -11.48 4.24
N SER A 256 -2.31 -11.67 3.06
CA SER A 256 -1.76 -10.57 2.27
C SER A 256 -2.83 -9.95 1.36
N SER A 257 -2.64 -8.69 0.98
CA SER A 257 -3.30 -8.11 -0.18
C SER A 257 -2.60 -8.57 -1.47
N LYS A 258 -3.30 -8.50 -2.60
CA LYS A 258 -2.71 -8.65 -3.94
C LYS A 258 -1.88 -7.40 -4.29
N GLU A 259 -2.38 -6.24 -3.89
CA GLU A 259 -1.77 -4.95 -4.09
C GLU A 259 -0.66 -4.70 -3.07
N THR A 260 0.42 -4.05 -3.50
CA THR A 260 1.56 -3.68 -2.65
C THR A 260 1.61 -2.16 -2.51
N ALA A 261 1.87 -1.63 -1.32
CA ALA A 261 1.96 -0.19 -1.12
C ALA A 261 3.20 0.42 -1.81
N ASP A 262 3.04 1.60 -2.39
CA ASP A 262 4.12 2.51 -2.80
C ASP A 262 3.73 3.97 -2.53
N PHE A 263 3.74 4.34 -1.25
CA PHE A 263 3.17 5.61 -0.78
C PHE A 263 4.19 6.74 -0.89
N PRO A 264 3.81 7.92 -1.42
CA PRO A 264 4.58 9.15 -1.26
C PRO A 264 4.74 9.54 0.22
N ARG A 265 5.75 10.36 0.51
CA ARG A 265 6.05 10.79 1.90
C ARG A 265 5.06 11.82 2.48
N ASP A 266 4.03 12.19 1.74
CA ASP A 266 2.93 13.06 2.20
C ASP A 266 1.56 12.37 2.15
N ILE A 267 1.52 11.04 1.99
CA ILE A 267 0.27 10.28 1.95
C ILE A 267 0.37 9.16 2.98
N ALA A 268 -0.57 9.14 3.92
CA ALA A 268 -0.79 8.02 4.83
C ALA A 268 -1.97 7.17 4.34
N GLY A 269 -2.08 5.95 4.85
CA GLY A 269 -3.16 5.04 4.53
C GLY A 269 -3.81 4.47 5.76
N ARG A 270 -5.10 4.16 5.64
CA ARG A 270 -5.84 3.36 6.61
C ARG A 270 -6.73 2.41 5.85
N PHE A 271 -6.67 1.13 6.16
CA PHE A 271 -7.58 0.17 5.55
C PHE A 271 -8.40 -0.56 6.60
N ASP A 272 -9.67 -0.81 6.29
CA ASP A 272 -10.58 -1.52 7.19
C ASP A 272 -11.27 -2.67 6.45
N LEU A 273 -11.82 -3.60 7.21
CA LEU A 273 -12.50 -4.77 6.67
C LEU A 273 -13.71 -4.35 5.83
N SER A 274 -13.99 -5.10 4.75
CA SER A 274 -15.23 -4.90 4.02
C SER A 274 -16.44 -5.15 4.92
N VAL A 275 -17.47 -4.31 4.78
CA VAL A 275 -18.74 -4.44 5.54
C VAL A 275 -19.35 -5.83 5.35
N GLY A 276 -19.22 -6.41 4.15
CA GLY A 276 -19.72 -7.74 3.84
C GLY A 276 -19.07 -8.85 4.68
N LEU A 277 -17.77 -8.76 4.95
CA LEU A 277 -17.07 -9.72 5.82
C LEU A 277 -17.33 -9.44 7.30
N PHE A 278 -17.42 -8.16 7.69
CA PHE A 278 -17.82 -7.78 9.04
C PHE A 278 -19.19 -8.37 9.42
N CYS A 279 -20.19 -8.24 8.54
CA CYS A 279 -21.53 -8.81 8.74
C CYS A 279 -21.56 -10.34 8.78
N GLN A 280 -20.53 -11.02 8.25
CA GLN A 280 -20.39 -12.48 8.38
C GLN A 280 -19.77 -12.88 9.72
N GLY A 281 -19.25 -11.95 10.50
CA GLY A 281 -18.58 -12.19 11.79
C GLY A 281 -17.06 -12.28 11.70
N ILE A 282 -16.46 -11.82 10.60
CA ILE A 282 -15.01 -11.59 10.55
C ILE A 282 -14.68 -10.26 11.23
N ILE A 283 -13.62 -10.26 12.03
CA ILE A 283 -13.07 -9.04 12.65
C ILE A 283 -11.64 -8.86 12.16
N LEU A 284 -11.29 -7.61 11.83
CA LEU A 284 -9.92 -7.18 11.61
C LEU A 284 -9.34 -6.69 12.94
N SER A 285 -8.37 -7.43 13.50
CA SER A 285 -7.94 -7.21 14.89
C SER A 285 -6.96 -6.04 15.05
N ASN A 286 -6.35 -5.55 13.98
CA ASN A 286 -5.53 -4.34 13.97
C ASN A 286 -6.23 -3.29 13.10
N GLY A 287 -6.35 -2.04 13.55
CA GLY A 287 -6.62 -0.92 12.65
C GLY A 287 -5.31 -0.59 11.93
N PRO A 288 -5.04 -1.17 10.75
CA PRO A 288 -3.75 -1.10 10.13
C PRO A 288 -3.58 0.28 9.49
N GLN A 289 -2.60 1.00 10.03
CA GLN A 289 -2.10 2.25 9.50
C GLN A 289 -0.94 1.96 8.54
N VAL A 290 -0.93 2.64 7.41
CA VAL A 290 0.19 2.68 6.46
C VAL A 290 0.84 4.05 6.59
N ASP A 291 2.09 4.08 7.05
CA ASP A 291 2.81 5.33 7.23
C ASP A 291 3.24 5.94 5.90
N PRO A 292 3.37 7.28 5.82
CA PRO A 292 3.90 7.95 4.64
C PRO A 292 5.26 7.43 4.22
N GLY A 293 5.48 7.28 2.91
CA GLY A 293 6.72 6.71 2.38
C GLY A 293 6.83 5.17 2.48
N PHE A 294 5.86 4.49 3.09
CA PHE A 294 5.89 3.03 3.19
C PHE A 294 5.79 2.38 1.81
N LYS A 295 6.67 1.41 1.58
CA LYS A 295 6.63 0.53 0.41
C LYS A 295 6.67 -0.91 0.89
N GLY A 296 5.74 -1.76 0.47
CA GLY A 296 5.71 -3.16 0.90
C GLY A 296 4.32 -3.78 0.93
N GLY A 297 4.29 -5.06 1.28
CA GLY A 297 3.06 -5.85 1.35
C GLY A 297 2.12 -5.36 2.46
N LEU A 298 0.82 -5.45 2.20
CA LEU A 298 -0.22 -5.13 3.17
C LEU A 298 -0.78 -6.43 3.76
N PHE A 299 -0.82 -6.53 5.09
CA PHE A 299 -1.24 -7.74 5.80
C PHE A 299 -2.34 -7.45 6.81
N CYS A 300 -3.30 -8.38 6.91
CA CYS A 300 -4.46 -8.30 7.80
C CYS A 300 -4.54 -9.52 8.70
N LEU A 301 -4.71 -9.33 10.01
CA LEU A 301 -5.12 -10.41 10.92
C LEU A 301 -6.64 -10.47 10.97
N LEU A 302 -7.21 -11.53 10.39
CA LEU A 302 -8.64 -11.79 10.37
C LEU A 302 -9.00 -12.85 11.42
N PHE A 303 -10.06 -12.60 12.18
CA PHE A 303 -10.58 -13.53 13.18
C PHE A 303 -12.04 -13.85 12.91
N ASN A 304 -12.40 -15.14 12.93
CA ASN A 304 -13.79 -15.57 12.77
C ASN A 304 -14.48 -15.67 14.13
N THR A 305 -15.31 -14.68 14.46
CA THR A 305 -16.15 -14.65 15.67
C THR A 305 -17.51 -15.27 15.50
N SER A 306 -17.87 -15.67 14.28
CA SER A 306 -19.16 -16.30 13.99
C SER A 306 -19.18 -17.76 14.45
N ASN A 307 -20.37 -18.36 14.42
CA ASN A 307 -20.58 -19.79 14.64
C ASN A 307 -20.57 -20.60 13.33
N ALA A 308 -20.22 -19.99 12.19
CA ALA A 308 -20.19 -20.61 10.88
C ALA A 308 -18.77 -20.71 10.32
N ILE A 309 -18.56 -21.63 9.38
CA ILE A 309 -17.34 -21.67 8.58
C ILE A 309 -17.43 -20.57 7.52
N ILE A 310 -16.49 -19.64 7.54
CA ILE A 310 -16.39 -18.56 6.55
C ILE A 310 -15.30 -18.93 5.54
N SER A 311 -15.59 -18.79 4.25
CA SER A 311 -14.65 -19.08 3.18
C SER A 311 -14.23 -17.80 2.48
N LEU A 312 -12.92 -17.54 2.39
CA LEU A 312 -12.37 -16.40 1.67
C LEU A 312 -11.76 -16.85 0.36
N LYS A 313 -12.14 -16.23 -0.76
CA LYS A 313 -11.64 -16.57 -2.09
C LYS A 313 -10.49 -15.64 -2.51
N ARG A 314 -9.43 -16.22 -3.08
CA ARG A 314 -8.34 -15.50 -3.75
C ARG A 314 -8.87 -14.43 -4.70
N GLY A 315 -8.34 -13.21 -4.59
CA GLY A 315 -8.71 -12.05 -5.40
C GLY A 315 -10.04 -11.37 -5.03
N GLN A 316 -10.82 -11.89 -4.07
CA GLN A 316 -12.05 -11.23 -3.64
C GLN A 316 -11.74 -9.92 -2.91
N HIS A 317 -12.64 -8.94 -2.98
CA HIS A 317 -12.59 -7.78 -2.11
C HIS A 317 -12.74 -8.19 -0.65
N TYR A 318 -11.81 -7.76 0.20
CA TYR A 318 -11.81 -8.12 1.61
C TYR A 318 -11.55 -6.93 2.53
N ALA A 319 -10.85 -5.90 2.05
CA ALA A 319 -10.57 -4.68 2.80
C ALA A 319 -10.68 -3.45 1.88
N THR A 320 -10.91 -2.29 2.48
CA THR A 320 -11.04 -1.00 1.78
C THR A 320 -9.98 -0.06 2.32
N LEU A 321 -9.13 0.48 1.45
CA LEU A 321 -8.04 1.38 1.76
C LEU A 321 -8.40 2.84 1.46
N GLU A 322 -8.23 3.70 2.43
CA GLU A 322 -8.36 5.15 2.34
C GLU A 322 -6.98 5.79 2.28
N PHE A 323 -6.85 6.87 1.52
CA PHE A 323 -5.61 7.63 1.39
C PHE A 323 -5.79 9.02 1.97
N ILE A 324 -4.89 9.39 2.87
CA ILE A 324 -4.91 10.65 3.60
C ILE A 324 -3.68 11.46 3.21
N LYS A 325 -3.88 12.53 2.48
CA LYS A 325 -2.85 13.53 2.19
C LYS A 325 -2.57 14.38 3.42
N LEU A 326 -1.30 14.50 3.77
CA LEU A 326 -0.81 15.34 4.84
C LEU A 326 -0.75 16.81 4.41
N LEU A 327 -0.85 17.70 5.39
CA LEU A 327 -0.66 19.15 5.20
C LEU A 327 0.73 19.49 4.68
N GLU A 328 1.75 18.75 5.15
CA GLU A 328 3.13 18.86 4.71
C GLU A 328 3.74 17.46 4.56
N PRO A 329 4.68 17.28 3.61
CA PRO A 329 5.49 16.08 3.54
C PRO A 329 6.26 15.81 4.83
N THR A 330 6.44 14.54 5.19
CA THR A 330 7.16 14.13 6.40
C THR A 330 8.35 13.22 6.09
N ILE A 331 9.08 12.83 7.14
CA ILE A 331 10.12 11.81 7.05
C ILE A 331 9.45 10.50 6.62
N PRO A 332 9.90 9.84 5.54
CA PRO A 332 9.29 8.60 5.10
C PRO A 332 9.51 7.48 6.11
N TYR A 333 8.66 6.46 6.07
CA TYR A 333 8.84 5.26 6.87
C TYR A 333 10.16 4.56 6.52
N LEU A 334 11.02 4.38 7.53
CA LEU A 334 12.31 3.70 7.45
C LEU A 334 12.39 2.47 8.38
N GLY A 335 11.23 1.97 8.82
CA GLY A 335 11.15 0.85 9.75
C GLY A 335 11.47 -0.51 9.11
N LYS A 336 11.54 -1.54 9.96
CA LYS A 336 12.01 -2.90 9.59
C LYS A 336 11.19 -3.61 8.49
N TYR A 337 9.98 -3.13 8.21
CA TYR A 337 9.08 -3.70 7.21
C TYR A 337 9.19 -3.03 5.83
N GLN A 338 10.03 -2.00 5.69
CA GLN A 338 10.19 -1.29 4.43
C GLN A 338 10.74 -2.23 3.35
N GLY A 339 10.03 -2.31 2.23
CA GLY A 339 10.36 -3.16 1.08
C GLY A 339 10.01 -4.64 1.27
N MET A 340 9.41 -5.04 2.40
CA MET A 340 9.07 -6.43 2.67
C MET A 340 7.72 -6.77 2.03
N GLU A 341 7.68 -7.82 1.22
CA GLU A 341 6.46 -8.32 0.55
C GLU A 341 6.08 -9.75 0.97
N ASP A 342 7.00 -10.49 1.62
CA ASP A 342 6.71 -11.82 2.12
C ASP A 342 6.04 -11.76 3.50
N ILE A 343 4.96 -12.52 3.68
CA ILE A 343 4.25 -12.58 4.97
C ILE A 343 5.17 -12.98 6.13
N ILE A 344 6.18 -13.82 5.89
CA ILE A 344 7.10 -14.30 6.93
C ILE A 344 7.90 -13.15 7.53
N ASP A 345 8.23 -12.12 6.75
CA ASP A 345 9.01 -10.97 7.21
C ASP A 345 8.25 -10.13 8.25
N TYR A 346 6.92 -10.25 8.29
CA TYR A 346 6.04 -9.54 9.21
C TYR A 346 5.79 -10.28 10.51
N LEU A 347 6.00 -11.60 10.50
CA LEU A 347 5.81 -12.45 11.66
C LEU A 347 6.98 -12.32 12.63
N PRO A 348 6.74 -12.46 13.95
CA PRO A 348 7.81 -12.53 14.92
C PRO A 348 8.73 -13.71 14.57
N LYS A 349 10.03 -13.44 14.39
CA LYS A 349 11.03 -14.51 14.24
C LYS A 349 10.96 -15.38 15.50
N PRO A 350 10.99 -16.72 15.38
CA PRO A 350 10.90 -17.59 16.54
C PRO A 350 12.12 -17.38 17.43
N ALA A 351 11.95 -16.59 18.50
CA ALA A 351 12.82 -16.51 19.65
C ALA A 351 11.94 -16.12 20.85
N GLU A 352 11.75 -17.08 21.75
CA GLU A 352 10.90 -17.11 22.94
C GLU A 352 9.37 -17.21 22.70
N PRO A 353 8.66 -18.05 23.48
CA PRO A 353 7.25 -18.37 23.25
C PRO A 353 6.43 -17.09 23.36
N SER A 354 5.96 -16.64 22.20
CA SER A 354 5.19 -15.42 22.04
C SER A 354 3.98 -15.41 22.97
N VAL A 355 3.57 -14.23 23.40
CA VAL A 355 2.33 -14.01 24.17
C VAL A 355 1.13 -14.71 23.51
N ILE A 356 1.13 -14.86 22.18
CA ILE A 356 0.10 -15.58 21.43
C ILE A 356 0.13 -17.09 21.71
N THR A 357 1.32 -17.69 21.85
CA THR A 357 1.46 -19.10 22.23
C THR A 357 0.94 -19.34 23.63
N LYS A 358 1.27 -18.46 24.59
CA LYS A 358 0.70 -18.47 25.95
C LYS A 358 -0.81 -18.27 25.96
N ILE A 359 -1.34 -17.32 25.19
CA ILE A 359 -2.79 -17.11 25.07
C ILE A 359 -3.46 -18.35 24.48
N LYS A 360 -2.83 -19.03 23.51
CA LYS A 360 -3.36 -20.26 22.94
C LYS A 360 -3.36 -21.40 23.95
N GLU A 361 -2.29 -21.54 24.72
CA GLU A 361 -2.19 -22.49 25.84
C GLU A 361 -3.25 -22.20 26.92
N ASP A 362 -3.45 -20.93 27.31
CA ASP A 362 -4.45 -20.53 28.30
C ASP A 362 -5.88 -20.77 27.79
N ILE A 363 -6.16 -20.48 26.52
CA ILE A 363 -7.46 -20.76 25.88
C ILE A 363 -7.72 -22.27 25.81
N ASP A 364 -6.71 -23.06 25.46
CA ASP A 364 -6.86 -24.52 25.37
C ASP A 364 -7.01 -25.15 26.77
N ALA A 365 -6.33 -24.60 27.79
CA ALA A 365 -6.53 -24.96 29.19
C ALA A 365 -7.96 -24.63 29.67
N LEU A 366 -8.45 -23.41 29.42
CA LEU A 366 -9.83 -22.99 29.75
C LEU A 366 -10.89 -23.86 29.06
N LYS A 367 -10.68 -24.23 27.79
CA LYS A 367 -11.58 -25.14 27.08
C LYS A 367 -11.60 -26.54 27.68
N SER A 368 -10.45 -27.03 28.15
CA SER A 368 -10.36 -28.33 28.81
C SER A 368 -11.13 -28.31 30.14
N GLU A 369 -10.93 -27.26 30.94
CA GLU A 369 -11.58 -27.08 32.24
C GLU A 369 -13.11 -26.97 32.11
N ILE A 370 -13.60 -26.15 31.16
CA ILE A 370 -15.03 -26.04 30.85
C ILE A 370 -15.61 -27.39 30.40
N LYS A 371 -14.85 -28.19 29.64
CA LYS A 371 -15.31 -29.50 29.17
C LYS A 371 -15.43 -30.49 30.33
N GLU A 372 -14.46 -30.49 31.24
CA GLU A 372 -14.50 -31.30 32.46
C GLU A 372 -15.71 -30.93 33.34
N ASP A 373 -15.96 -29.64 33.54
CA ASP A 373 -17.13 -29.16 34.29
C ASP A 373 -18.46 -29.56 33.63
N ILE A 374 -18.56 -29.47 32.31
CA ILE A 374 -19.76 -29.89 31.57
C ILE A 374 -19.98 -31.40 31.71
N ASP A 375 -18.93 -32.21 31.65
CA ASP A 375 -19.04 -33.66 31.77
C ASP A 375 -19.32 -34.08 33.23
N ALA A 376 -18.80 -33.36 34.22
CA ALA A 376 -19.15 -33.50 35.63
C ALA A 376 -20.64 -33.20 35.85
N LEU A 377 -21.15 -32.07 35.35
CA LEU A 377 -22.57 -31.71 35.43
C LEU A 377 -23.49 -32.70 34.73
N LYS A 378 -23.09 -33.23 33.57
CA LYS A 378 -23.85 -34.32 32.90
C LYS A 378 -23.90 -35.58 33.74
N SER A 379 -22.81 -35.92 34.43
CA SER A 379 -22.75 -37.09 35.29
C SER A 379 -23.66 -36.95 36.52
N GLU A 380 -23.68 -35.79 37.18
CA GLU A 380 -24.59 -35.49 38.28
C GLU A 380 -26.05 -35.56 37.85
N LYS A 381 -26.38 -34.93 36.72
CA LYS A 381 -27.74 -34.94 36.16
C LYS A 381 -28.21 -36.34 35.73
N ARG A 382 -27.26 -37.24 35.43
CA ARG A 382 -27.54 -38.65 35.16
C ARG A 382 -27.89 -39.40 36.45
N TRP A 383 -27.16 -39.14 37.53
CA TRP A 383 -27.45 -39.70 38.86
C TRP A 383 -28.80 -39.25 39.42
N GLU A 384 -29.17 -37.97 39.25
CA GLU A 384 -30.50 -37.47 39.64
C GLU A 384 -31.65 -38.24 38.96
N LYS A 385 -31.46 -38.69 37.70
CA LYS A 385 -32.48 -39.45 36.96
C LYS A 385 -32.49 -40.94 37.29
N THR A 386 -31.34 -41.55 37.55
CA THR A 386 -31.23 -43.01 37.78
C THR A 386 -31.46 -43.43 39.23
N MET A 387 -31.13 -42.57 40.20
CA MET A 387 -31.26 -42.87 41.63
C MET A 387 -32.70 -43.20 42.08
N PRO A 388 -33.74 -42.45 41.67
CA PRO A 388 -35.12 -42.77 42.06
C PRO A 388 -35.57 -44.12 41.53
N LEU A 389 -35.09 -44.50 40.34
CA LEU A 389 -35.41 -45.77 39.66
C LEU A 389 -34.78 -46.96 40.39
N ILE A 390 -33.52 -46.82 40.81
CA ILE A 390 -32.81 -47.82 41.63
C ILE A 390 -33.51 -47.98 42.99
N LEU A 391 -33.83 -46.86 43.67
CA LEU A 391 -34.55 -46.88 44.94
C LEU A 391 -35.94 -47.52 44.82
N SER A 392 -36.66 -47.27 43.73
CA SER A 392 -37.96 -47.89 43.45
C SER A 392 -37.84 -49.39 43.26
N ILE A 393 -36.84 -49.86 42.50
CA ILE A 393 -36.55 -51.29 42.33
C ILE A 393 -36.20 -51.93 43.68
N LEU A 394 -35.36 -51.27 44.47
CA LEU A 394 -34.96 -51.77 45.80
C LEU A 394 -36.16 -51.90 46.74
N ALA A 395 -37.07 -50.91 46.74
CA ALA A 395 -38.30 -50.95 47.54
C ALA A 395 -39.23 -52.10 47.13
N ILE A 396 -39.35 -52.38 45.83
CA ILE A 396 -40.13 -53.52 45.31
C ILE A 396 -39.51 -54.85 45.79
N VAL A 397 -38.18 -54.98 45.73
CA VAL A 397 -37.48 -56.19 46.20
C VAL A 397 -37.71 -56.40 47.70
N VAL A 398 -37.59 -55.34 48.51
CA VAL A 398 -37.86 -55.41 49.96
C VAL A 398 -39.32 -55.82 50.24
N ALA A 399 -40.28 -55.25 49.52
CA ALA A 399 -41.69 -55.61 49.67
C ALA A 399 -41.96 -57.09 49.34
N ILE A 400 -41.33 -57.62 48.27
CA ILE A 400 -41.42 -59.04 47.91
C ILE A 400 -40.83 -59.92 49.02
N VAL A 401 -39.66 -59.56 49.56
CA VAL A 401 -39.02 -60.32 50.65
C VAL A 401 -39.90 -60.35 51.89
N ILE A 402 -40.48 -59.20 52.28
CA ILE A 402 -41.41 -59.12 53.42
C ILE A 402 -42.64 -59.99 53.17
N ALA A 403 -43.20 -59.97 51.97
CA ALA A 403 -44.36 -60.80 51.61
C ALA A 403 -44.03 -62.30 51.69
N VAL A 404 -42.88 -62.72 51.16
CA VAL A 404 -42.41 -64.12 51.23
C VAL A 404 -42.20 -64.55 52.68
N ILE A 405 -41.56 -63.73 53.51
CA ILE A 405 -41.38 -64.00 54.95
C ILE A 405 -42.73 -64.11 55.65
N SER A 406 -43.68 -63.22 55.35
CA SER A 406 -45.01 -63.21 55.95
C SER A 406 -45.79 -64.49 55.60
N VAL A 407 -45.73 -64.93 54.34
CA VAL A 407 -46.31 -66.21 53.90
C VAL A 407 -45.65 -67.39 54.64
N PHE A 408 -44.33 -67.36 54.81
CA PHE A 408 -43.61 -68.42 55.52
C PHE A 408 -43.98 -68.50 57.01
N ILE A 409 -44.18 -67.33 57.66
CA ILE A 409 -44.65 -67.25 59.05
C ILE A 409 -46.08 -67.78 59.16
N ALA A 410 -47.00 -67.36 58.28
CA ALA A 410 -48.39 -67.83 58.28
C ALA A 410 -48.50 -69.35 58.04
N TYR A 411 -47.66 -69.89 57.14
CA TYR A 411 -47.60 -71.34 56.88
C TYR A 411 -47.07 -72.12 58.10
N LYS A 412 -46.11 -71.54 58.84
CA LYS A 412 -45.58 -72.13 60.08
C LYS A 412 -46.63 -72.14 61.21
N GLU A 413 -47.49 -71.13 61.31
CA GLU A 413 -48.59 -71.10 62.27
C GLU A 413 -49.69 -72.12 61.96
N GLN A 414 -49.97 -72.43 60.68
CA GLN A 414 -50.94 -73.47 60.29
C GLN A 414 -50.46 -74.91 60.55
N LEU A 415 -49.15 -75.13 60.71
CA LEU A 415 -48.55 -76.46 60.94
C LEU A 415 -48.34 -76.80 62.43
N LEU A 416 -48.75 -75.91 63.34
CA LEU A 416 -48.79 -76.16 64.78
C LEU A 416 -50.23 -76.45 65.22
N PRO A 417 -50.65 -77.74 65.35
CA PRO A 417 -51.85 -78.05 66.11
C PRO A 417 -51.58 -77.77 67.60
N ILE A 418 -52.60 -77.26 68.29
CA ILE A 418 -52.64 -76.97 69.73
C ILE A 418 -52.06 -78.12 70.56
#